data_AF-A0AAP3CP24-F1
#
_entry.id   AF-A0AAP3CP24-F1
#
_cell.length_a   1.000
_cell.length_b   1.000
_cell.length_c   1.000
_cell.angle_alpha   90.00
_cell.angle_beta   90.00
_cell.angle_gamma   90.00
#
_symmetry.space_group_name_H-M   'P 1'
#
loop_
_entity.id
_entity.type
_entity.pdbx_description
1 polymer ?
#
loop_
_entity_poly.entity_id
_entity_poly.type
_entity_poly.pdbx_seq_one_letter_code
_entity_poly.pdbx_strand_id
1 'polypeptide(L)' 'MNKPLSLLKQMLYEHQIDTERAVTLEEYIALRHKLQELMGKFASFEEWELYQKAADIMMRTGFKWME' A
#
# COMPACT_ATOMS: atom_id res chain seq x y z
N MET A 1 -10.44 -10.90 18.69
CA MET A 1 -9.75 -11.71 17.66
C MET A 1 -9.43 -10.81 16.47
N ASN A 2 -8.49 -9.87 16.62
CA ASN A 2 -8.17 -8.81 15.62
C ASN A 2 -6.80 -8.99 14.94
N LYS A 3 -6.16 -10.16 15.12
CA LYS A 3 -4.82 -10.45 14.60
C LYS A 3 -4.64 -10.23 13.09
N PRO A 4 -5.63 -10.52 12.21
CA PRO A 4 -5.47 -10.27 10.78
C PRO A 4 -5.37 -8.77 10.46
N LEU A 5 -6.23 -7.96 11.09
CA LEU A 5 -6.29 -6.53 10.82
C LEU A 5 -5.06 -5.78 11.35
N SER A 6 -4.57 -6.15 12.54
CA SER A 6 -3.34 -5.56 13.09
C SER A 6 -2.13 -5.85 12.21
N LEU A 7 -2.05 -7.06 11.63
CA LEU A 7 -0.98 -7.43 10.71
C LEU A 7 -1.07 -6.63 9.40
N LEU A 8 -2.27 -6.46 8.84
CA LEU A 8 -2.46 -5.66 7.63
C LEU A 8 -2.13 -4.18 7.84
N LYS A 9 -2.44 -3.62 9.02
CA LYS A 9 -2.05 -2.26 9.41
C LYS A 9 -0.53 -2.12 9.50
N GLN A 10 0.16 -3.11 10.06
CA GLN A 10 1.62 -3.12 10.12
C GLN A 10 2.23 -3.21 8.71
N MET A 11 1.74 -4.09 7.85
CA MET A 11 2.21 -4.20 6.46
C MET A 11 2.01 -2.89 5.69
N LEU A 12 0.89 -2.20 5.90
CA LEU A 12 0.65 -0.89 5.29
C LEU A 12 1.68 0.15 5.73
N TYR A 13 2.05 0.17 7.02
CA TYR A 13 3.07 1.07 7.55
C TYR A 13 4.48 0.75 7.01
N GLU A 14 4.85 -0.53 6.94
CA GLU A 14 6.13 -0.95 6.36
C GLU A 14 6.22 -0.55 4.88
N HIS A 15 5.13 -0.73 4.12
CA HIS A 15 5.11 -0.31 2.72
C HIS A 15 5.13 1.22 2.55
N GLN A 16 4.58 2.02 3.47
CA GLN A 16 4.78 3.47 3.44
C GLN A 16 6.26 3.84 3.51
N ILE A 17 7.03 3.19 4.39
CA ILE A 17 8.47 3.42 4.52
C ILE A 17 9.22 2.96 3.27
N ASP A 18 8.88 1.79 2.72
CA ASP A 18 9.47 1.30 1.47
C ASP A 18 9.17 2.22 0.28
N THR A 19 7.99 2.85 0.27
CA THR A 19 7.57 3.82 -0.75
C THR A 19 8.48 5.04 -0.79
N GLU A 20 8.87 5.55 0.37
CA GLU A 20 9.81 6.68 0.49
C GLU A 20 11.21 6.30 0.03
N ARG A 21 11.56 5.01 0.08
CA ARG A 21 12.88 4.46 -0.29
C ARG A 21 12.95 3.93 -1.71
N ALA A 22 11.85 3.62 -2.37
CA ALA A 22 11.86 3.06 -3.72
C ALA A 22 12.55 4.04 -4.69
N VAL A 23 13.66 3.60 -5.28
CA VAL A 23 14.53 4.40 -6.15
C VAL A 23 14.47 3.93 -7.59
N THR A 24 13.99 2.71 -7.87
CA THR A 24 13.88 2.15 -9.22
C THR A 24 12.44 1.86 -9.66
N LEU A 25 12.25 1.77 -10.98
CA LEU A 25 10.94 1.48 -11.58
C LEU A 25 10.47 0.07 -11.22
N GLU A 26 11.36 -0.93 -11.15
CA GLU A 26 11.01 -2.28 -10.72
C GLU A 26 10.52 -2.32 -9.26
N GLU A 27 11.18 -1.58 -8.36
CA GLU A 27 10.78 -1.47 -6.96
C GLU A 27 9.39 -0.82 -6.83
N TYR A 28 9.12 0.21 -7.63
CA TYR A 28 7.80 0.84 -7.69
C TYR A 28 6.73 -0.11 -8.21
N ILE A 29 6.98 -0.87 -9.28
CA ILE A 29 6.02 -1.86 -9.81
C ILE A 29 5.73 -2.93 -8.75
N ALA A 30 6.76 -3.43 -8.05
CA ALA A 30 6.59 -4.41 -7.00
C ALA A 30 5.77 -3.86 -5.81
N LEU A 31 6.05 -2.63 -5.38
CA LEU A 31 5.30 -1.94 -4.33
C LEU A 31 3.83 -1.71 -4.73
N ARG A 32 3.58 -1.28 -5.97
CA ARG A 32 2.23 -1.08 -6.51
C ARG A 32 1.40 -2.35 -6.45
N HIS A 33 1.96 -3.50 -6.84
CA HIS A 33 1.26 -4.78 -6.73
C HIS A 33 0.91 -5.15 -5.28
N LYS A 34 1.84 -4.93 -4.34
CA LYS A 34 1.58 -5.18 -2.91
C LYS A 34 0.47 -4.28 -2.36
N LEU A 35 0.45 -3.00 -2.73
CA LEU A 35 -0.60 -2.06 -2.33
C LEU A 35 -1.97 -2.47 -2.89
N GLN A 36 -2.04 -2.92 -4.14
CA GLN A 36 -3.28 -3.44 -4.75
C GLN A 36 -3.79 -4.69 -4.03
N GLU A 37 -2.89 -5.61 -3.65
CA GLU A 37 -3.26 -6.79 -2.86
C GLU A 37 -3.82 -6.39 -1.48
N LEU A 38 -3.19 -5.43 -0.80
CA LEU A 38 -3.68 -4.89 0.47
C LEU A 38 -5.04 -4.21 0.33
N MET A 39 -5.26 -3.44 -0.73
CA MET A 39 -6.56 -2.83 -1.03
C MET A 39 -7.66 -3.89 -1.18
N GLY A 40 -7.39 -5.00 -1.88
CA GLY A 40 -8.33 -6.12 -1.99
C GLY A 40 -8.66 -6.75 -0.62
N LYS A 41 -7.65 -6.92 0.24
CA LYS A 41 -7.84 -7.42 1.61
C LYS A 41 -8.67 -6.44 2.44
N PHE A 42 -8.36 -5.14 2.44
CA PHE A 42 -9.13 -4.14 3.17
C PHE A 42 -10.58 -4.06 2.71
N ALA A 43 -10.85 -4.13 1.40
CA ALA A 43 -12.21 -4.19 0.87
C ALA A 43 -12.98 -5.42 1.38
N SER A 44 -12.32 -6.58 1.47
CA SER A 44 -12.95 -7.80 2.02
C SER A 44 -13.29 -7.73 3.51
N PHE A 45 -12.66 -6.81 4.25
CA PHE A 45 -12.93 -6.52 5.66
C PHE A 45 -13.78 -5.26 5.87
N GLU A 46 -14.26 -4.61 4.80
CA GLU A 46 -14.97 -3.31 4.85
C GLU A 46 -14.16 -2.17 5.50
N GLU A 47 -12.84 -2.28 5.51
CA GLU A 47 -11.92 -1.30 6.11
C GLU A 47 -11.60 -0.16 5.13
N TRP A 48 -12.62 0.63 4.80
CA TRP A 48 -12.54 1.65 3.75
C TRP A 48 -11.53 2.78 4.03
N GLU A 49 -11.28 3.11 5.30
CA GLU A 49 -10.25 4.09 5.65
C GLU A 49 -8.84 3.58 5.30
N LEU A 50 -8.57 2.29 5.54
CA LEU A 50 -7.29 1.67 5.21
C LEU A 50 -7.15 1.46 3.69
N TYR A 51 -8.25 1.14 3.02
CA TYR A 51 -8.32 1.10 1.56
C TYR A 51 -7.93 2.44 0.95
N GLN A 52 -8.52 3.55 1.42
CA GLN A 52 -8.20 4.90 0.94
C GLN A 52 -6.74 5.27 1.22
N LYS A 53 -6.21 4.95 2.41
CA LYS A 53 -4.78 5.17 2.71
C LYS A 53 -3.85 4.42 1.75
N ALA A 54 -4.16 3.17 1.40
CA ALA A 54 -3.37 2.41 0.42
C ALA A 54 -3.44 3.02 -0.99
N ALA A 55 -4.62 3.51 -1.40
CA ALA A 55 -4.81 4.19 -2.68
C ALA A 55 -4.03 5.51 -2.75
N ASP A 56 -4.06 6.32 -1.67
CA ASP A 56 -3.33 7.58 -1.57
C ASP A 56 -1.81 7.40 -1.69
N ILE A 57 -1.27 6.36 -1.04
CA ILE A 57 0.15 6.00 -1.16
C ILE A 57 0.48 5.68 -2.61
N MET A 58 -0.29 4.80 -3.26
CA MET A 58 -0.08 4.41 -4.64
C MET A 58 -0.11 5.63 -5.59
N MET A 59 -1.04 6.56 -5.37
CA MET A 59 -1.15 7.78 -6.19
C MET A 59 0.07 8.68 -6.01
N ARG A 60 0.52 8.91 -4.77
CA ARG A 60 1.71 9.74 -4.46
C ARG A 60 2.99 9.18 -5.08
N THR A 61 3.20 7.86 -5.04
CA THR A 61 4.38 7.24 -5.65
C THR A 61 4.31 7.24 -7.17
N GLY A 62 3.12 7.05 -7.74
CA GLY A 62 2.93 7.03 -9.19
C GLY A 62 3.28 8.35 -9.84
N PHE A 63 3.00 9.49 -9.20
CA PHE A 63 3.39 10.81 -9.71
C PHE A 63 4.91 10.95 -9.91
N LYS A 64 5.74 10.30 -9.08
CA LYS A 64 7.21 10.35 -9.19
C LYS A 64 7.76 9.59 -10.41
N TRP A 65 6.97 8.69 -11.00
CA TRP A 65 7.37 7.83 -12.13
C TRP A 65 6.59 8.11 -13.42
N MET A 66 5.67 9.07 -13.41
CA MET A 66 4.92 9.53 -14.58
C MET A 66 5.53 10.79 -15.23
N GLU A 67 6.66 11.27 -14.71
CA GLU A 67 7.49 12.35 -15.28
C GLU A 67 8.58 11.76 -16.19
#